data_AF-A0A087TGL1-F1
#
_entry.id   AF-A0A087TGL1-F1
#
_cell.length_a   1.000
_cell.length_b   1.000
_cell.length_c   1.000
_cell.angle_alpha   90.00
_cell.angle_beta   90.00
_cell.angle_gamma   90.00
#
_symmetry.space_group_name_H-M   'P 1'
#
loop_
_entity.id
_entity.type
_entity.pdbx_description
1 polymer ?
#
loop_
_entity_poly.entity_id
_entity_poly.type
_entity_poly.pdbx_seq_one_letter_code
_entity_poly.pdbx_strand_id
1 'polypeptide(L)'
;MSKSFGKNKLNLKLPPGAIEVNNSEPPGSVDPNNDKSMLDTSLEALQKSLEGLELDDQQRKRLEAFLTQKQKVGELINDDLENLGELGAGNGGVVTKNLHRPSGLIMARKLIHLEVKPAIRNQIIR
;
A
#
# COMPACT_ATOMS: atom_id res chain seq x y z
N MET A 1 0.51 11.42 36.22
CA MET A 1 -0.72 11.06 35.45
C MET A 1 -0.28 10.59 34.06
N SER A 2 -0.26 9.27 33.82
CA SER A 2 0.05 8.72 32.50
C SER A 2 -1.19 8.78 31.61
N LYS A 3 -1.19 9.65 30.59
CA LYS A 3 -2.25 9.65 29.57
C LYS A 3 -2.06 8.43 28.69
N SER A 4 -2.90 7.41 28.87
CA SER A 4 -3.00 6.27 27.95
C SER A 4 -3.57 6.76 26.63
N PHE A 5 -2.70 6.95 25.64
CA PHE A 5 -3.09 7.08 24.25
C PHE A 5 -3.06 5.68 23.62
N GLY A 6 -4.17 5.24 23.05
CA GLY A 6 -4.17 4.06 22.18
C GLY A 6 -5.27 3.06 22.45
N LYS A 7 -6.51 3.44 22.13
CA LYS A 7 -7.52 2.46 21.71
C LYS A 7 -8.07 2.92 20.36
N ASN A 8 -8.21 1.98 19.43
CA ASN A 8 -8.70 2.18 18.06
C ASN A 8 -10.08 2.85 18.10
N LYS A 9 -10.12 4.19 18.10
CA LYS A 9 -11.33 4.99 18.30
C LYS A 9 -12.39 4.76 17.22
N LEU A 10 -11.97 4.22 16.07
CA LEU A 10 -12.82 4.00 14.91
C LEU A 10 -13.20 2.53 14.70
N ASN A 11 -12.76 1.62 15.58
CA ASN A 11 -12.98 0.17 15.45
C ASN A 11 -12.69 -0.38 14.04
N LEU A 12 -11.71 0.21 13.33
CA LEU A 12 -11.28 -0.24 12.02
C LEU A 12 -10.55 -1.57 12.20
N LYS A 13 -11.27 -2.68 12.09
CA LYS A 13 -10.75 -4.05 12.03
C LYS A 13 -10.99 -4.57 10.62
N LEU A 14 -9.96 -5.17 10.02
CA LEU A 14 -10.15 -5.94 8.80
C LEU A 14 -10.98 -7.20 9.13
N PRO A 15 -11.91 -7.61 8.25
CA PRO A 15 -12.61 -8.87 8.43
C PRO A 15 -11.61 -10.04 8.41
N PRO A 16 -11.77 -11.05 9.29
CA PRO A 16 -10.96 -12.26 9.24
C PRO A 16 -11.20 -12.98 7.91
N GLY A 17 -10.14 -13.25 7.14
CA GLY A 17 -10.21 -14.00 5.87
C GLY A 17 -9.73 -13.26 4.61
N ALA A 18 -9.34 -11.98 4.68
CA ALA A 18 -8.93 -11.21 3.49
C ALA A 18 -7.55 -11.59 2.88
N ILE A 19 -6.91 -12.67 3.31
CA ILE A 19 -5.62 -13.14 2.78
C ILE A 19 -5.78 -14.62 2.42
N GLU A 20 -6.44 -14.89 1.30
CA GLU A 20 -6.26 -16.15 0.59
C GLU A 20 -5.10 -15.98 -0.39
N VAL A 21 -3.97 -16.60 -0.07
CA VAL A 21 -2.79 -16.62 -0.94
C VAL A 21 -3.11 -17.55 -2.11
N ASN A 22 -3.57 -17.00 -3.23
CA ASN A 22 -3.67 -17.74 -4.47
C ASN A 22 -2.27 -17.97 -5.04
N ASN A 23 -1.71 -19.15 -4.76
CA ASN A 23 -0.55 -19.70 -5.46
C ASN A 23 -0.95 -20.04 -6.91
N SER A 24 -0.87 -19.07 -7.81
CA SER A 24 -0.77 -19.33 -9.24
C SER A 24 0.70 -19.18 -9.66
N GLU A 25 1.29 -20.26 -10.17
CA GLU A 25 2.66 -20.33 -10.70
C GLU A 25 2.94 -19.24 -11.76
N PRO A 26 4.19 -18.74 -11.86
CA PRO A 26 4.53 -17.67 -12.80
C PRO A 26 4.71 -18.21 -14.23
N PRO A 27 4.17 -17.56 -15.27
CA PRO A 27 4.66 -17.76 -16.63
C PRO A 27 6.03 -17.07 -16.77
N GLY A 28 6.96 -17.77 -17.43
CA GLY A 28 8.38 -17.45 -17.48
C GLY A 28 8.77 -16.16 -18.20
N SER A 29 10.02 -15.77 -17.90
CA SER A 29 10.94 -14.88 -18.64
C SER A 29 10.36 -13.60 -19.25
N VAL A 30 10.65 -12.45 -18.65
CA VAL A 30 10.47 -11.14 -19.31
C VAL A 30 11.67 -10.21 -19.10
N ASP A 31 12.05 -9.62 -20.24
CA ASP A 31 13.06 -8.62 -20.54
C ASP A 31 13.09 -7.41 -19.58
N PRO A 32 14.26 -6.79 -19.31
CA PRO A 32 14.40 -5.73 -18.30
C PRO A 32 13.96 -4.32 -18.76
N ASN A 33 13.18 -4.17 -19.84
CA ASN A 33 12.92 -2.88 -20.48
C ASN A 33 11.44 -2.43 -20.52
N ASN A 34 10.54 -2.98 -19.70
CA ASN A 34 9.12 -2.59 -19.75
C ASN A 34 8.49 -2.30 -18.37
N ASP A 35 8.90 -1.19 -17.75
CA ASP A 35 8.36 -0.73 -16.46
C ASP A 35 6.88 -0.31 -16.53
N LYS A 36 6.40 0.05 -17.73
CA LYS A 36 5.02 0.48 -17.94
C LYS A 36 4.03 -0.69 -17.87
N SER A 37 4.42 -1.91 -18.28
CA SER A 37 3.52 -3.08 -18.30
C SER A 37 3.23 -3.67 -16.91
N MET A 38 4.09 -3.45 -15.91
CA MET A 38 3.86 -3.97 -14.55
C MET A 38 2.73 -3.25 -13.82
N LEU A 39 2.59 -1.94 -14.02
CA LEU A 39 1.53 -1.14 -13.40
C LEU A 39 0.15 -1.45 -14.01
N ASP A 40 0.08 -1.63 -15.33
CA ASP A 40 -1.16 -1.99 -16.03
C ASP A 40 -1.65 -3.39 -15.63
N THR A 41 -0.72 -4.35 -15.51
CA THR A 41 -1.02 -5.72 -15.03
C THR A 41 -1.54 -5.69 -13.58
N SER A 42 -1.02 -4.80 -12.74
CA SER A 42 -1.47 -4.63 -11.35
C SER A 42 -2.88 -4.03 -11.25
N LEU A 43 -3.25 -3.14 -12.17
CA LEU A 43 -4.56 -2.51 -12.18
C LEU A 43 -5.66 -3.46 -12.67
N GLU A 44 -5.40 -4.23 -13.73
CA GLU A 44 -6.31 -5.28 -14.21
C GLU A 44 -6.52 -6.38 -13.16
N ALA A 45 -5.45 -6.79 -12.47
CA ALA A 45 -5.54 -7.74 -11.37
C ALA A 45 -6.42 -7.21 -10.21
N LEU A 46 -6.25 -5.93 -9.84
CA LEU A 46 -7.09 -5.28 -8.84
C LEU A 46 -8.55 -5.19 -9.28
N GLN A 47 -8.80 -4.89 -10.56
CA GLN A 47 -10.14 -4.80 -11.14
C GLN A 47 -10.82 -6.17 -11.18
N LYS A 48 -10.08 -7.24 -11.47
CA LYS A 48 -10.56 -8.62 -11.41
C LYS A 48 -10.84 -9.11 -9.98
N SER A 49 -10.00 -8.74 -9.01
CA SER A 49 -10.31 -8.97 -7.59
C SER A 49 -11.52 -8.17 -7.11
N LEU A 50 -11.80 -7.03 -7.75
CA LEU A 50 -12.92 -6.17 -7.41
C LEU A 50 -14.27 -6.68 -7.92
N GLU A 51 -14.29 -7.34 -9.08
CA GLU A 51 -15.50 -7.94 -9.65
C GLU A 51 -16.11 -9.03 -8.76
N GLY A 52 -15.31 -9.70 -7.93
CA GLY A 52 -15.77 -10.70 -6.96
C GLY A 52 -16.26 -10.12 -5.63
N LEU A 53 -16.18 -8.80 -5.43
CA LEU A 53 -16.65 -8.14 -4.21
C LEU A 53 -18.05 -7.57 -4.43
N GLU A 54 -19.01 -7.96 -3.60
CA GLU A 54 -20.33 -7.33 -3.53
C GLU A 54 -20.20 -5.93 -2.92
N LEU A 55 -19.94 -4.94 -3.77
CA LEU A 55 -19.81 -3.55 -3.37
C LEU A 55 -21.07 -2.76 -3.68
N ASP A 56 -21.50 -1.94 -2.73
CA ASP A 56 -22.50 -0.93 -2.99
C ASP A 56 -21.95 0.20 -3.88
N ASP A 57 -22.84 1.00 -4.46
CA ASP A 57 -22.47 2.09 -5.38
C ASP A 57 -21.54 3.13 -4.72
N GLN A 58 -21.69 3.36 -3.42
CA GLN A 58 -20.87 4.32 -2.68
C GLN A 58 -19.45 3.79 -2.49
N GLN A 59 -19.30 2.52 -2.17
CA GLN A 59 -18.02 1.84 -2.04
C GLN A 59 -17.28 1.79 -3.38
N ARG A 60 -17.99 1.42 -4.45
CA ARG A 60 -17.43 1.42 -5.81
C ARG A 60 -16.88 2.80 -6.19
N LYS A 61 -17.70 3.85 -6.02
CA LYS A 61 -17.29 5.24 -6.31
C LYS A 61 -16.09 5.70 -5.50
N ARG A 62 -16.01 5.32 -4.21
CA ARG A 62 -14.86 5.64 -3.36
C ARG A 62 -13.59 4.94 -3.83
N LEU A 63 -13.70 3.68 -4.23
CA LEU A 63 -12.55 2.93 -4.71
C LEU A 63 -12.07 3.42 -6.07
N GLU A 64 -12.97 3.71 -7.01
CA GLU A 64 -12.62 4.31 -8.30
C GLU A 64 -11.85 5.62 -8.10
N ALA A 65 -12.35 6.52 -7.24
CA ALA A 65 -11.67 7.77 -6.91
C ALA A 65 -10.27 7.54 -6.34
N PHE A 66 -10.11 6.54 -5.45
CA PHE A 66 -8.82 6.16 -4.89
C PHE A 66 -7.87 5.63 -5.97
N LEU A 67 -8.32 4.75 -6.87
CA LEU A 67 -7.50 4.20 -7.95
C LEU A 67 -7.03 5.28 -8.92
N THR A 68 -7.92 6.22 -9.29
CA THR A 68 -7.54 7.38 -10.12
C THR A 68 -6.51 8.28 -9.43
N GLN A 69 -6.61 8.48 -8.12
CA GLN A 69 -5.60 9.23 -7.36
C GLN A 69 -4.27 8.46 -7.29
N LYS A 70 -4.30 7.15 -7.08
CA LYS A 70 -3.10 6.29 -7.02
C LYS A 70 -2.32 6.32 -8.33
N GLN A 71 -2.98 6.34 -9.48
CA GLN A 71 -2.33 6.47 -10.79
C GLN A 71 -1.48 7.73 -10.92
N LYS A 72 -1.86 8.83 -10.24
CA LYS A 72 -1.11 10.10 -10.27
C LYS A 72 0.14 10.11 -9.39
N VAL A 73 0.33 9.11 -8.53
CA VAL A 73 1.46 9.06 -7.59
C VAL A 73 2.74 8.65 -8.31
N GLY A 74 2.66 7.71 -9.27
CA GLY A 74 3.84 7.16 -9.92
C GLY A 74 4.75 6.41 -8.95
N GLU A 75 6.06 6.42 -9.23
CA GLU A 75 7.08 5.85 -8.35
C GLU A 75 7.29 6.73 -7.10
N LEU A 76 7.34 6.11 -5.93
CA LEU A 76 7.54 6.82 -4.67
C LEU A 76 9.03 6.95 -4.34
N ILE A 77 9.52 8.20 -4.31
CA ILE A 77 10.88 8.54 -3.93
C ILE A 77 10.86 9.15 -2.53
N ASN A 78 11.82 8.79 -1.67
CA ASN A 78 11.85 9.29 -0.29
C ASN A 78 11.94 10.82 -0.21
N ASP A 79 12.68 11.43 -1.14
CA ASP A 79 12.90 12.86 -1.15
C ASP A 79 11.60 13.62 -1.36
N ASP A 80 10.63 13.07 -2.11
CA ASP A 80 9.32 13.67 -2.40
C ASP A 80 8.34 13.67 -1.22
N LEU A 81 8.69 12.96 -0.14
CA LEU A 81 7.86 12.82 1.04
C LEU A 81 8.28 13.81 2.13
N GLU A 82 7.37 14.70 2.49
CA GLU A 82 7.53 15.63 3.60
C GLU A 82 6.85 15.07 4.86
N ASN A 83 7.60 14.91 5.95
CA ASN A 83 7.06 14.40 7.22
C ASN A 83 6.28 15.49 7.97
N LEU A 84 4.98 15.25 8.17
CA LEU A 84 4.06 16.13 8.88
C LEU A 84 3.89 15.77 10.36
N GLY A 85 4.45 14.65 10.82
CA GLY A 85 4.40 14.21 12.22
C GLY A 85 4.21 12.71 12.40
N GLU A 86 4.45 12.23 13.61
CA GLU A 86 4.30 10.82 13.96
C GLU A 86 2.83 10.46 14.20
N LEU A 87 2.39 9.32 13.65
CA LEU A 87 1.08 8.71 13.92
C LEU A 87 1.15 7.63 15.00
N GLY A 88 2.31 6.97 15.14
CA GLY A 88 2.64 6.08 16.25
C GLY A 88 3.74 5.08 15.90
N ALA A 89 4.13 4.27 16.88
CA ALA A 89 5.15 3.24 16.74
C ALA A 89 4.65 1.87 17.25
N GLY A 90 5.22 0.78 16.73
CA GLY A 90 4.93 -0.59 17.16
C GLY A 90 6.04 -1.58 16.81
N ASN A 91 5.77 -2.88 16.98
CA ASN A 91 6.78 -3.96 16.87
C ASN A 91 7.56 -4.02 15.55
N GLY A 92 7.09 -3.36 14.49
CA GLY A 92 7.72 -3.35 13.17
C GLY A 92 8.13 -1.96 12.69
N GLY A 93 8.31 -0.99 13.59
CA GLY A 93 8.79 0.35 13.27
C GLY A 93 7.76 1.46 13.47
N VAL A 94 8.02 2.60 12.83
CA VAL A 94 7.32 3.87 13.08
C VAL A 94 6.43 4.24 11.90
N VAL A 95 5.24 4.77 12.19
CA VAL A 95 4.30 5.30 11.21
C VAL A 95 4.29 6.81 11.31
N THR A 96 4.54 7.49 10.20
CA THR A 96 4.54 8.96 10.10
C THR A 96 3.51 9.42 9.07
N LYS A 97 2.85 10.55 9.35
CA LYS A 97 1.99 11.26 8.40
C LYS A 97 2.90 12.02 7.44
N ASN A 98 2.82 11.75 6.14
CA ASN A 98 3.65 12.43 5.15
C ASN A 98 2.79 13.08 4.06
N LEU A 99 3.28 14.18 3.50
CA LEU A 99 2.76 14.78 2.28
C LEU A 99 3.64 14.34 1.10
N HIS A 100 3.04 13.75 0.07
CA HIS A 100 3.71 13.52 -1.19
C HIS A 100 3.63 14.80 -2.03
N ARG A 101 4.74 15.52 -2.14
CA ARG A 101 4.75 16.86 -2.76
C ARG A 101 4.28 16.87 -4.22
N PRO A 102 4.67 15.92 -5.10
CA PRO A 102 4.23 15.93 -6.49
C PRO A 102 2.71 15.77 -6.67
N SER A 103 2.06 14.92 -5.86
CA SER A 103 0.62 14.66 -6.00
C SER A 103 -0.26 15.44 -5.01
N GLY A 104 0.33 16.07 -4.00
CA GLY A 104 -0.37 16.75 -2.91
C GLY A 104 -1.13 15.80 -1.96
N LEU A 105 -0.91 14.48 -2.06
CA LEU A 105 -1.63 13.50 -1.25
C LEU A 105 -0.98 13.34 0.13
N ILE A 106 -1.82 13.30 1.15
CA ILE A 106 -1.40 12.95 2.51
C ILE A 106 -1.48 11.44 2.67
N MET A 107 -0.39 10.82 3.14
CA MET A 107 -0.24 9.39 3.31
C MET A 107 0.24 9.04 4.71
N ALA A 108 0.03 7.79 5.13
CA ALA A 108 0.71 7.21 6.28
C ALA A 108 1.88 6.36 5.79
N ARG A 109 3.11 6.72 6.16
CA ARG A 109 4.34 6.01 5.79
C ARG A 109 4.81 5.18 6.96
N LYS A 110 4.85 3.86 6.80
CA LYS A 110 5.44 2.95 7.78
C LYS A 110 6.89 2.67 7.41
N LEU A 111 7.83 3.04 8.29
CA LEU A 111 9.24 2.74 8.15
C LEU A 111 9.57 1.47 8.94
N ILE A 112 9.92 0.40 8.24
CA ILE A 112 10.29 -0.90 8.82
C ILE A 112 11.79 -1.06 8.66
N HIS A 113 12.51 -1.12 9.78
CA HIS A 113 13.94 -1.40 9.76
C HIS A 113 14.15 -2.92 9.64
N LEU A 114 14.87 -3.37 8.62
CA LEU A 114 15.11 -4.78 8.35
C LEU A 114 16.61 -5.05 8.29
N GLU A 115 17.09 -5.95 9.14
CA GLU A 115 18.43 -6.53 9.07
C GLU A 115 18.35 -7.94 8.46
N VAL A 116 18.17 -8.00 7.14
CA VAL A 116 18.03 -9.27 6.41
C VAL A 116 19.01 -9.34 5.25
N LYS A 117 19.35 -10.57 4.84
CA LYS A 117 20.24 -10.80 3.68
C LYS A 117 19.64 -10.17 2.41
N PRO A 118 20.47 -9.62 1.49
CA PRO A 118 19.99 -8.98 0.27
C PRO A 118 19.02 -9.83 -0.57
N ALA A 119 19.24 -11.15 -0.64
CA ALA A 119 18.35 -12.07 -1.35
C ALA A 119 16.91 -12.05 -0.82
N ILE A 120 16.74 -12.03 0.51
CA ILE A 120 15.44 -11.95 1.16
C ILE A 120 14.84 -10.54 1.04
N ARG A 121 15.68 -9.50 1.15
CA ARG A 121 15.26 -8.11 0.92
C ARG A 121 14.64 -7.93 -0.47
N ASN A 122 15.27 -8.49 -1.50
CA ASN A 122 14.78 -8.39 -2.87
C ASN A 122 13.48 -9.17 -3.09
N GLN A 123 13.24 -10.28 -2.37
CA GLN A 123 11.96 -10.98 -2.39
C GLN A 123 10.83 -10.15 -1.76
N ILE A 124 11.14 -9.30 -0.77
CA ILE A 124 10.16 -8.44 -0.09
C ILE A 124 9.79 -7.22 -0.95
N ILE A 125 10.73 -6.69 -1.73
CA ILE A 125 10.53 -5.51 -2.58
C ILE A 125 9.91 -5.85 -3.94
N ARG A 126 9.86 -7.15 -4.30
CA ARG A 126 9.43 -7.64 -5.61
C ARG A 126 7.96 -7.35 -5.92
#